data_AF-A0A5A9G1I8-F1
#
_entry.id   AF-A0A5A9G1I8-F1
#
_cell.length_a   1.000
_cell.length_b   1.000
_cell.length_c   1.000
_cell.angle_alpha   90.00
_cell.angle_beta   90.00
_cell.angle_gamma   90.00
#
_symmetry.space_group_name_H-M   'P 1'
#
loop_
_entity.id
_entity.type
_entity.pdbx_description
1 polymer ?
#
loop_
_entity_poly.entity_id
_entity_poly.type
_entity_poly.pdbx_seq_one_letter_code
_entity_poly.pdbx_strand_id
1 'polypeptide(L)'
;MDGFGLAFEHGLDACLVVDPADGRILDANQAACRLLGYGRGVLRATLFPDLHRGQEPALIVFTEAVLAQGVHWSRALSPRHGTGTDLRLEYAGSRLPQTGSDGPAILLTLHDLDERRRRDVDCEADGYMQGGIGAWRRVERVFQDIERENQLILQAAGEGIYGVNADGKTSFVNPAAERILGWPAAEMLGRDMHAIVHHHRHDGSAYPNHQCPIYAAFRDGEVHRVSDEVFWHRDGRPIWVEYTSTPIRAGGAVVGAVVVFRDVSQRREAEENLRAALAEVDRLRQRLELENAYLQEEIRQTGNHHGVIGRSAAIQHILRQVELVAPTDANVLVTGESGTGKELIARAIHEASRRNTRPLIRVNCAAIPRELFESEFFGHARGAFTGALRDRVGRFELADGGTLFLDEVGEIPLDQQGKLLRVLQEGQLERVGETRTREVNVRVVAATNRDLRAEVERGRFREDLYFRLNVFPIESPPLRDRPEDIPLLATHFLRAASRKLNTGPVTLTEGNVRQLSAYRWPGNVRELQNVIERAAILASQGRITLDLPAGALPVRGSAKAVAPPATAVETEADRRARDRANILAALDAAGGKVSGPGGAAERLGLRPTTLASRMKALGIASRR
;
A
#
# COMPACT_ATOMS: atom_id res chain seq x y z
N MET A 1 101.58 -67.25 -9.00
CA MET A 1 100.49 -66.29 -8.75
C MET A 1 101.14 -65.05 -8.17
N ASP A 2 101.85 -64.29 -9.01
CA ASP A 2 102.46 -63.01 -8.62
C ASP A 2 101.92 -61.95 -9.57
N GLY A 3 100.81 -61.33 -9.18
CA GLY A 3 100.11 -60.29 -9.93
C GLY A 3 99.27 -59.43 -8.98
N PHE A 4 98.94 -58.21 -9.39
CA PHE A 4 98.28 -57.15 -8.60
C PHE A 4 96.85 -57.46 -8.09
N GLY A 5 96.45 -58.74 -8.02
CA GLY A 5 95.19 -59.23 -7.45
C GLY A 5 93.98 -59.22 -8.40
N LEU A 6 92.90 -59.89 -7.99
CA LEU A 6 91.66 -60.03 -8.80
C LEU A 6 90.94 -58.69 -9.03
N ALA A 7 91.02 -57.76 -8.07
CA ALA A 7 90.41 -56.44 -8.20
C ALA A 7 91.05 -55.60 -9.31
N PHE A 8 92.38 -55.71 -9.48
CA PHE A 8 93.09 -55.10 -10.60
C PHE A 8 92.68 -55.77 -11.91
N GLU A 9 92.67 -57.12 -11.95
CA GLU A 9 92.39 -57.90 -13.15
C GLU A 9 91.00 -57.64 -13.75
N HIS A 10 89.98 -57.60 -12.89
CA HIS A 10 88.57 -57.45 -13.27
C HIS A 10 88.01 -56.04 -13.03
N GLY A 11 88.88 -55.07 -12.75
CA GLY A 11 88.51 -53.66 -12.64
C GLY A 11 87.86 -53.15 -13.92
N LEU A 12 86.88 -52.24 -13.76
CA LEU A 12 86.21 -51.60 -14.90
C LEU A 12 87.13 -50.62 -15.63
N ASP A 13 88.02 -49.95 -14.89
CA ASP A 13 88.96 -48.98 -15.45
C ASP A 13 90.18 -49.68 -16.07
N ALA A 14 90.67 -49.12 -17.18
CA ALA A 14 91.85 -49.60 -17.86
C ALA A 14 93.11 -49.18 -17.08
N CYS A 15 93.85 -50.14 -16.52
CA CYS A 15 95.01 -49.87 -15.68
C CYS A 15 96.31 -50.50 -16.20
N LEU A 16 97.41 -49.73 -16.14
CA LEU A 16 98.79 -50.18 -16.36
C LEU A 16 99.62 -49.94 -15.10
N VAL A 17 100.57 -50.83 -14.80
CA VAL A 17 101.60 -50.58 -13.80
C VAL A 17 102.94 -50.46 -14.50
N VAL A 18 103.65 -49.36 -14.25
CA VAL A 18 104.89 -49.02 -14.95
C VAL A 18 106.00 -48.74 -13.94
N ASP A 19 107.20 -49.25 -14.22
CA ASP A 19 108.42 -48.83 -13.57
C ASP A 19 108.89 -47.51 -14.22
N PRO A 20 108.89 -46.39 -13.48
CA PRO A 20 109.29 -45.09 -14.01
C PRO A 20 110.81 -44.97 -14.22
N ALA A 21 111.64 -45.84 -13.65
CA ALA A 21 113.10 -45.76 -13.77
C ALA A 21 113.61 -46.24 -15.13
N ASP A 22 113.06 -47.33 -15.64
CA ASP A 22 113.44 -47.91 -16.94
C ASP A 22 112.29 -47.93 -17.97
N GLY A 23 111.11 -47.46 -17.57
CA GLY A 23 109.92 -47.37 -18.43
C GLY A 23 109.26 -48.71 -18.71
N ARG A 24 109.59 -49.79 -17.99
CA ARG A 24 108.97 -51.10 -18.22
C ARG A 24 107.53 -51.15 -17.73
N ILE A 25 106.65 -51.72 -18.54
CA ILE A 25 105.29 -52.04 -18.11
C ILE A 25 105.35 -53.33 -17.28
N LEU A 26 105.23 -53.18 -15.97
CA LEU A 26 105.21 -54.30 -15.02
C LEU A 26 103.95 -55.15 -15.20
N ASP A 27 102.79 -54.51 -15.40
CA ASP A 27 101.55 -55.23 -15.67
C ASP A 27 100.45 -54.39 -16.34
N ALA A 28 99.44 -55.07 -16.90
CA ALA A 28 98.26 -54.47 -17.50
C ALA A 28 97.01 -55.33 -17.18
N ASN A 29 95.90 -54.69 -16.79
CA ASN A 29 94.65 -55.41 -16.56
C ASN A 29 93.87 -55.69 -17.85
N GLN A 30 92.79 -56.47 -17.76
CA GLN A 30 91.98 -56.86 -18.92
C GLN A 30 91.35 -55.63 -19.61
N ALA A 31 90.93 -54.62 -18.85
CA ALA A 31 90.38 -53.38 -19.39
C ALA A 31 91.43 -52.58 -20.18
N ALA A 32 92.68 -52.48 -19.71
CA ALA A 32 93.77 -51.84 -20.44
C ALA A 32 94.14 -52.59 -21.72
N CYS A 33 94.14 -53.93 -21.69
CA CYS A 33 94.38 -54.72 -22.89
C CYS A 33 93.30 -54.46 -23.96
N ARG A 34 92.02 -54.37 -23.55
CA ARG A 34 90.91 -54.04 -24.45
C ARG A 34 91.01 -52.61 -24.98
N LEU A 35 91.32 -51.64 -24.11
CA LEU A 35 91.39 -50.22 -24.49
C LEU A 35 92.57 -49.93 -25.42
N LEU A 36 93.74 -50.50 -25.15
CA LEU A 36 94.97 -50.24 -25.93
C LEU A 36 95.12 -51.17 -27.14
N GLY A 37 94.35 -52.26 -27.22
CA GLY A 37 94.36 -53.19 -28.36
C GLY A 37 95.57 -54.12 -28.40
N TYR A 38 96.28 -54.29 -27.29
CA TYR A 38 97.42 -55.20 -27.17
C TYR A 38 97.12 -56.30 -26.14
N GLY A 39 97.60 -57.51 -26.41
CA GLY A 39 97.58 -58.58 -25.41
C GLY A 39 98.51 -58.26 -24.24
N ARG A 40 98.16 -58.71 -23.03
CA ARG A 40 98.93 -58.48 -21.79
C ARG A 40 100.42 -58.83 -21.91
N GLY A 41 100.73 -59.96 -22.56
CA GLY A 41 102.12 -60.37 -22.79
C GLY A 41 102.90 -59.42 -23.70
N VAL A 42 102.23 -58.83 -24.71
CA VAL A 42 102.82 -57.82 -25.60
C VAL A 42 103.06 -56.53 -24.84
N LEU A 43 102.09 -56.09 -24.03
CA LEU A 43 102.24 -54.89 -23.19
C LEU A 43 103.41 -55.02 -22.22
N ARG A 44 103.55 -56.14 -21.51
CA ARG A 44 104.70 -56.39 -20.60
C ARG A 44 106.06 -56.42 -21.31
N ALA A 45 106.08 -56.77 -22.60
CA ALA A 45 107.29 -56.76 -23.41
C ALA A 45 107.56 -55.40 -24.08
N THR A 46 106.63 -54.44 -23.98
CA THR A 46 106.72 -53.11 -24.58
C THR A 46 107.16 -52.11 -23.51
N LEU A 47 108.05 -51.18 -23.87
CA LEU A 47 108.38 -50.07 -22.99
C LEU A 47 107.25 -49.04 -23.04
N PHE A 48 106.89 -48.48 -21.89
CA PHE A 48 105.84 -47.47 -21.79
C PHE A 48 106.06 -46.26 -22.74
N PRO A 49 107.29 -45.77 -22.97
CA PRO A 49 107.56 -44.77 -24.00
C PRO A 49 107.25 -45.21 -25.44
N ASP A 50 107.38 -46.51 -25.77
CA ASP A 50 107.07 -47.01 -27.12
C ASP A 50 105.58 -46.91 -27.46
N LEU A 51 104.70 -46.91 -26.46
CA LEU A 51 103.28 -46.65 -26.67
C LEU A 51 103.01 -45.20 -27.07
N HIS A 52 103.94 -44.27 -26.85
CA HIS A 52 103.76 -42.83 -27.05
C HIS A 52 104.94 -42.19 -27.82
N ARG A 53 105.43 -42.87 -28.87
CA ARG A 53 106.56 -42.38 -29.67
C ARG A 53 106.38 -40.92 -30.11
N GLY A 54 107.38 -40.07 -29.85
CA GLY A 54 107.34 -38.64 -30.16
C GLY A 54 106.67 -37.76 -29.08
N GLN A 55 106.32 -38.33 -27.92
CA GLN A 55 105.71 -37.62 -26.78
C GLN A 55 106.59 -37.68 -25.52
N GLU A 56 107.89 -37.86 -25.67
CA GLU A 56 108.85 -38.04 -24.58
C GLU A 56 108.82 -36.88 -23.55
N PRO A 57 108.74 -35.60 -23.95
CA PRO A 57 108.64 -34.50 -22.99
C PRO A 57 107.36 -34.58 -22.12
N ALA A 58 106.22 -34.95 -22.73
CA ALA A 58 104.95 -35.07 -22.02
C ALA A 58 104.94 -36.27 -21.05
N LEU A 59 105.60 -37.36 -21.43
CA LEU A 59 105.78 -38.54 -20.58
C LEU A 59 106.63 -38.21 -19.34
N ILE A 60 107.77 -37.53 -19.54
CA ILE A 60 108.67 -37.14 -18.44
C ILE A 60 107.90 -36.25 -17.46
N VAL A 61 107.28 -35.17 -17.95
CA VAL A 61 106.51 -34.24 -17.11
C VAL A 61 105.41 -34.96 -16.34
N PHE A 62 104.67 -35.85 -17.00
CA PHE A 62 103.60 -36.61 -16.36
C PHE A 62 104.15 -37.55 -15.26
N THR A 63 105.18 -38.35 -15.56
CA THR A 63 105.76 -39.30 -14.59
C THR A 63 106.42 -38.59 -13.41
N GLU A 64 107.17 -37.50 -13.64
CA GLU A 64 107.76 -36.68 -12.57
C GLU A 64 106.67 -36.06 -11.68
N ALA A 65 105.59 -35.54 -12.27
CA ALA A 65 104.47 -34.98 -11.53
C ALA A 65 103.80 -36.04 -10.63
N VAL A 66 103.58 -37.27 -11.13
CA VAL A 66 103.04 -38.37 -10.31
C VAL A 66 104.00 -38.74 -9.17
N LEU A 67 105.30 -38.81 -9.43
CA LEU A 67 106.29 -39.17 -8.41
C LEU A 67 106.43 -38.10 -7.31
N ALA A 68 106.37 -36.83 -7.70
CA ALA A 68 106.49 -35.70 -6.78
C ALA A 68 105.21 -35.43 -5.98
N GLN A 69 104.04 -35.52 -6.62
CA GLN A 69 102.74 -35.15 -6.02
C GLN A 69 101.96 -36.36 -5.48
N GLY A 70 102.40 -37.58 -5.79
CA GLY A 70 101.73 -38.82 -5.41
C GLY A 70 100.59 -39.23 -6.36
N VAL A 71 99.80 -38.27 -6.85
CA VAL A 71 98.76 -38.49 -7.87
C VAL A 71 98.75 -37.33 -8.85
N HIS A 72 98.57 -37.59 -10.15
CA HIS A 72 98.49 -36.56 -11.18
C HIS A 72 97.62 -36.99 -12.36
N TRP A 73 96.98 -36.04 -13.04
CA TRP A 73 96.17 -36.27 -14.24
C TRP A 73 96.72 -35.54 -15.45
N SER A 74 96.67 -36.15 -16.62
CA SER A 74 97.06 -35.51 -17.89
C SER A 74 96.23 -36.00 -19.06
N ARG A 75 95.96 -35.09 -20.00
CA ARG A 75 95.38 -35.39 -21.32
C ARG A 75 96.36 -35.11 -22.46
N ALA A 76 97.63 -34.85 -22.11
CA ALA A 76 98.68 -34.51 -23.08
C ALA A 76 99.29 -35.75 -23.74
N LEU A 77 98.96 -36.94 -23.24
CA LEU A 77 99.44 -38.22 -23.75
C LEU A 77 98.39 -38.88 -24.65
N SER A 78 98.83 -39.41 -25.78
CA SER A 78 97.99 -40.11 -26.75
C SER A 78 98.68 -41.42 -27.14
N PRO A 79 98.34 -42.56 -26.53
CA PRO A 79 99.01 -43.81 -26.84
C PRO A 79 98.54 -44.32 -28.20
N ARG A 80 99.41 -45.06 -28.89
CA ARG A 80 99.06 -45.73 -30.12
C ARG A 80 98.37 -47.07 -29.84
N HIS A 81 97.13 -47.21 -30.27
CA HIS A 81 96.36 -48.45 -30.23
C HIS A 81 97.00 -49.55 -31.08
N GLY A 82 96.73 -50.83 -30.78
CA GLY A 82 97.23 -51.98 -31.54
C GLY A 82 96.86 -52.02 -33.03
N THR A 83 95.86 -51.24 -33.47
CA THR A 83 95.49 -51.06 -34.89
C THR A 83 96.25 -49.93 -35.58
N GLY A 84 97.14 -49.22 -34.88
CA GLY A 84 97.95 -48.12 -35.39
C GLY A 84 97.35 -46.72 -35.27
N THR A 85 96.16 -46.57 -34.67
CA THR A 85 95.50 -45.28 -34.42
C THR A 85 95.89 -44.70 -33.07
N ASP A 86 96.03 -43.38 -32.95
CA ASP A 86 96.29 -42.73 -31.67
C ASP A 86 94.98 -42.55 -30.88
N LEU A 87 94.99 -42.87 -29.59
CA LEU A 87 93.83 -42.75 -28.70
C LEU A 87 93.86 -41.43 -27.93
N ARG A 88 92.70 -40.83 -27.71
CA ARG A 88 92.56 -39.64 -26.86
C ARG A 88 92.15 -40.04 -25.46
N LEU A 89 93.14 -40.16 -24.57
CA LEU A 89 92.91 -40.64 -23.21
C LEU A 89 93.19 -39.55 -22.17
N GLU A 90 92.48 -39.62 -21.05
CA GLU A 90 92.90 -39.01 -19.79
C GLU A 90 93.66 -40.04 -18.97
N TYR A 91 94.89 -39.70 -18.61
CA TYR A 91 95.76 -40.47 -17.75
C TYR A 91 95.57 -39.99 -16.33
N ALA A 92 95.31 -40.90 -15.40
CA ALA A 92 95.36 -40.67 -13.97
C ALA A 92 96.47 -41.56 -13.40
N GLY A 93 97.60 -40.97 -13.01
CA GLY A 93 98.71 -41.68 -12.42
C GLY A 93 98.69 -41.57 -10.90
N SER A 94 98.96 -42.67 -10.21
CA SER A 94 99.17 -42.72 -8.76
C SER A 94 100.41 -43.51 -8.42
N ARG A 95 101.24 -42.99 -7.51
CA ARG A 95 102.44 -43.68 -7.02
C ARG A 95 102.05 -44.84 -6.11
N LEU A 96 102.57 -46.03 -6.40
CA LEU A 96 102.34 -47.21 -5.54
C LEU A 96 103.32 -47.21 -4.36
N PRO A 97 102.86 -47.54 -3.13
CA PRO A 97 103.73 -47.68 -1.97
C PRO A 97 104.65 -48.90 -2.11
N GLN A 98 105.95 -48.72 -1.83
CA GLN A 98 106.98 -49.77 -1.95
C GLN A 98 106.65 -51.00 -1.09
N THR A 99 106.70 -52.18 -1.69
CA THR A 99 106.59 -53.47 -0.99
C THR A 99 107.75 -54.38 -1.40
N GLY A 100 108.86 -54.35 -0.65
CA GLY A 100 110.03 -55.21 -0.87
C GLY A 100 111.19 -54.54 -1.62
N SER A 101 112.08 -55.35 -2.22
CA SER A 101 113.34 -54.92 -2.84
C SER A 101 113.22 -54.40 -4.28
N ASP A 102 112.02 -54.25 -4.82
CA ASP A 102 111.78 -53.71 -6.15
C ASP A 102 111.57 -52.18 -6.10
N GLY A 103 111.96 -51.49 -7.19
CA GLY A 103 111.96 -50.03 -7.33
C GLY A 103 110.57 -49.37 -7.20
N PRO A 104 110.49 -48.02 -7.22
CA PRO A 104 109.21 -47.31 -7.19
C PRO A 104 108.36 -47.69 -8.42
N ALA A 105 107.04 -47.90 -8.27
CA ALA A 105 106.13 -48.20 -9.38
C ALA A 105 104.99 -47.18 -9.44
N ILE A 106 104.45 -46.94 -10.64
CA ILE A 106 103.30 -46.06 -10.87
C ILE A 106 102.13 -46.87 -11.43
N LEU A 107 100.96 -46.76 -10.79
CA LEU A 107 99.69 -47.22 -11.34
C LEU A 107 99.09 -46.11 -12.21
N LEU A 108 98.82 -46.43 -13.46
CA LEU A 108 98.17 -45.55 -14.43
C LEU A 108 96.77 -46.06 -14.71
N THR A 109 95.79 -45.19 -14.59
CA THR A 109 94.40 -45.44 -15.00
C THR A 109 94.12 -44.62 -16.25
N LEU A 110 93.56 -45.24 -17.27
CA LEU A 110 93.33 -44.68 -18.59
C LEU A 110 91.83 -44.56 -18.85
N HIS A 111 91.37 -43.36 -19.19
CA HIS A 111 89.97 -43.11 -19.50
C HIS A 111 89.82 -42.63 -20.95
N ASP A 112 88.98 -43.32 -21.73
CA ASP A 112 88.65 -42.93 -23.10
C ASP A 112 87.75 -41.67 -23.10
N LEU A 113 88.26 -40.57 -23.65
CA LEU A 113 87.54 -39.30 -23.70
C LEU A 113 86.41 -39.30 -24.73
N ASP A 114 86.51 -40.09 -25.79
CA ASP A 114 85.50 -40.15 -26.84
C ASP A 114 84.29 -41.00 -26.39
N GLU A 115 84.52 -42.08 -25.65
CA GLU A 115 83.45 -42.87 -25.05
C GLU A 115 82.70 -42.08 -23.96
N ARG A 116 83.43 -41.34 -23.11
CA ARG A 116 82.82 -40.49 -22.08
C ARG A 116 81.88 -39.44 -22.68
N ARG A 117 82.30 -38.78 -23.75
CA ARG A 117 81.48 -37.77 -24.45
C ARG A 117 80.18 -38.35 -24.99
N ARG A 118 80.17 -39.59 -25.49
CA ARG A 118 78.94 -40.25 -25.97
C ARG A 118 77.94 -40.45 -24.83
N ARG A 119 78.40 -40.91 -23.67
CA ARG A 119 77.53 -41.13 -22.50
C ARG A 119 76.93 -39.82 -21.97
N ASP A 120 77.69 -38.72 -22.01
CA ASP A 120 77.18 -37.42 -21.58
C ASP A 120 76.04 -36.91 -22.49
N VAL A 121 76.13 -37.13 -23.81
CA VAL A 121 75.08 -36.77 -24.78
C VAL A 121 73.80 -37.58 -24.55
N ASP A 122 73.91 -38.88 -24.26
CA ASP A 122 72.74 -39.73 -24.01
C ASP A 122 72.00 -39.30 -22.71
N CYS A 123 72.74 -38.93 -21.66
CA CYS A 123 72.15 -38.41 -20.42
C CYS A 123 71.41 -37.07 -20.60
N GLU A 124 71.91 -36.17 -21.46
CA GLU A 124 71.22 -34.91 -21.77
C GLU A 124 69.88 -35.13 -22.49
N ALA A 125 69.82 -36.12 -23.39
CA ALA A 125 68.60 -36.46 -24.12
C ALA A 125 67.47 -36.93 -23.19
N ASP A 126 67.80 -37.75 -22.18
CA ASP A 126 66.84 -38.22 -21.17
C ASP A 126 66.28 -37.08 -20.30
N GLY A 127 67.11 -36.10 -19.96
CA GLY A 127 66.70 -34.91 -19.21
C GLY A 127 65.65 -34.07 -19.94
N TYR A 128 65.71 -34.00 -21.28
CA TYR A 128 64.78 -33.22 -22.09
C TYR A 128 63.37 -33.86 -22.13
N MET A 129 63.28 -35.19 -22.16
CA MET A 129 62.00 -35.90 -22.17
C MET A 129 61.22 -35.78 -20.85
N GLN A 130 61.91 -35.70 -19.70
CA GLN A 130 61.26 -35.52 -18.40
C GLN A 130 60.62 -34.12 -18.24
N GLY A 131 61.19 -33.08 -18.88
CA GLY A 131 60.67 -31.71 -18.83
C GLY A 131 59.31 -31.50 -19.52
N GLY A 132 59.05 -32.22 -20.62
CA GLY A 132 57.82 -32.08 -21.41
C GLY A 132 56.55 -32.56 -20.69
N ILE A 133 56.64 -33.66 -19.94
CA ILE A 133 55.50 -34.24 -19.20
C ILE A 133 55.08 -33.34 -18.03
N GLY A 134 56.05 -32.67 -17.39
CA GLY A 134 55.78 -31.73 -16.30
C GLY A 134 55.03 -30.47 -16.74
N ALA A 135 55.27 -29.98 -17.97
CA ALA A 135 54.57 -28.84 -18.52
C ALA A 135 53.11 -29.15 -18.87
N TRP A 136 52.84 -30.32 -19.46
CA TRP A 136 51.50 -30.75 -19.86
C TRP A 136 50.55 -30.91 -18.66
N ARG A 137 51.02 -31.54 -17.58
CA ARG A 137 50.23 -31.71 -16.34
C ARG A 137 49.93 -30.40 -15.60
N ARG A 138 50.68 -29.32 -15.85
CA ARG A 138 50.38 -27.99 -15.30
C ARG A 138 49.24 -27.31 -16.06
N VAL A 139 49.24 -27.42 -17.38
CA VAL A 139 48.17 -26.85 -18.23
C VAL A 139 46.83 -27.52 -17.96
N GLU A 140 46.81 -28.86 -17.83
CA GLU A 140 45.59 -29.60 -17.50
C GLU A 140 45.01 -29.20 -16.14
N ARG A 141 45.87 -29.01 -15.12
CA ARG A 141 45.44 -28.55 -13.80
C ARG A 141 44.84 -27.14 -13.84
N VAL A 142 45.48 -26.21 -14.55
CA VAL A 142 44.96 -24.84 -14.70
C VAL A 142 43.59 -24.85 -15.37
N PHE A 143 43.39 -25.70 -16.39
CA PHE A 143 42.09 -25.82 -17.05
C PHE A 143 41.00 -26.37 -16.10
N GLN A 144 41.32 -27.41 -15.33
CA GLN A 144 40.40 -27.98 -14.33
C GLN A 144 40.04 -26.99 -13.23
N ASP A 145 41.01 -26.20 -12.76
CA ASP A 145 40.79 -25.19 -11.72
C ASP A 145 39.86 -24.07 -12.22
N ILE A 146 40.07 -23.58 -13.45
CA ILE A 146 39.20 -22.57 -14.09
C ILE A 146 37.78 -23.09 -14.29
N GLU A 147 37.63 -24.34 -14.76
CA GLU A 147 36.32 -24.96 -14.96
C GLU A 147 35.56 -25.10 -13.63
N ARG A 148 36.25 -25.53 -12.58
CA ARG A 148 35.69 -25.65 -11.24
C ARG A 148 35.27 -24.30 -10.67
N GLU A 149 36.09 -23.26 -10.83
CA GLU A 149 35.78 -21.90 -10.37
C GLU A 149 34.53 -21.35 -11.09
N ASN A 150 34.46 -21.50 -12.41
CA ASN A 150 33.29 -21.08 -13.19
C ASN A 150 32.01 -21.81 -12.77
N GLN A 151 32.09 -23.12 -12.48
CA GLN A 151 30.94 -23.88 -11.98
C GLN A 151 30.47 -23.38 -10.61
N LEU A 152 31.39 -23.05 -9.69
CA LEU A 152 31.05 -22.50 -8.38
C LEU A 152 30.33 -21.15 -8.50
N ILE A 153 30.78 -20.28 -9.41
CA ILE A 153 30.14 -18.98 -9.68
C ILE A 153 28.71 -19.18 -10.18
N LEU A 154 28.50 -20.07 -11.16
CA LEU A 154 27.17 -20.34 -11.72
C LEU A 154 26.22 -20.99 -10.70
N GLN A 155 26.75 -21.84 -9.79
CA GLN A 155 25.97 -22.48 -8.72
C GLN A 155 25.54 -21.50 -7.62
N ALA A 156 26.38 -20.51 -7.32
CA ALA A 156 26.08 -19.51 -6.29
C ALA A 156 25.09 -18.43 -6.76
N ALA A 157 24.90 -18.27 -8.07
CA ALA A 157 24.00 -17.28 -8.63
C ALA A 157 22.53 -17.59 -8.24
N GLY A 158 21.86 -16.59 -7.64
CA GLY A 158 20.44 -16.66 -7.31
C GLY A 158 19.51 -16.43 -8.52
N GLU A 159 20.05 -15.88 -9.60
CA GLU A 159 19.35 -15.62 -10.86
C GLU A 159 19.53 -16.80 -11.81
N GLY A 160 18.52 -17.06 -12.64
CA GLY A 160 18.60 -18.07 -13.68
C GLY A 160 19.55 -17.60 -14.77
N ILE A 161 20.52 -18.43 -15.12
CA ILE A 161 21.51 -18.16 -16.15
C ILE A 161 21.50 -19.32 -17.13
N TYR A 162 21.33 -19.04 -18.42
CA TYR A 162 21.60 -20.00 -19.48
C TYR A 162 22.32 -19.34 -20.65
N GLY A 163 23.11 -20.14 -21.35
CA GLY A 163 23.71 -19.77 -22.62
C GLY A 163 23.02 -20.47 -23.77
N VAL A 164 22.94 -19.82 -24.93
CA VAL A 164 22.62 -20.49 -26.19
C VAL A 164 23.69 -20.17 -27.24
N ASN A 165 23.90 -21.10 -28.17
CA ASN A 165 24.87 -20.99 -29.25
C ASN A 165 24.33 -20.19 -30.45
N ALA A 166 25.12 -20.06 -31.53
CA ALA A 166 24.73 -19.35 -32.75
C ALA A 166 23.47 -19.92 -33.44
N ASP A 167 23.12 -21.19 -33.21
CA ASP A 167 21.91 -21.84 -33.73
C ASP A 167 20.70 -21.70 -32.80
N GLY A 168 20.82 -20.97 -31.69
CA GLY A 168 19.76 -20.83 -30.69
C GLY A 168 19.57 -22.03 -29.77
N LYS A 169 20.51 -22.99 -29.79
CA LYS A 169 20.47 -24.17 -28.92
C LYS A 169 21.16 -23.91 -27.60
N THR A 170 20.57 -24.37 -26.52
CA THR A 170 21.09 -24.20 -25.16
C THR A 170 22.44 -24.89 -24.98
N SER A 171 23.46 -24.13 -24.58
CA SER A 171 24.83 -24.59 -24.37
C SER A 171 25.14 -24.87 -22.92
N PHE A 172 24.58 -24.10 -21.99
CA PHE A 172 24.68 -24.33 -20.55
C PHE A 172 23.47 -23.76 -19.82
N VAL A 173 23.17 -24.29 -18.63
CA VAL A 173 22.12 -23.80 -17.73
C VAL A 173 22.63 -23.93 -16.29
N ASN A 174 22.38 -22.93 -15.45
CA ASN A 174 22.72 -22.99 -14.03
C ASN A 174 21.57 -23.57 -13.16
N PRO A 175 21.85 -23.99 -11.92
CA PRO A 175 20.82 -24.59 -11.05
C PRO A 175 19.66 -23.66 -10.70
N ALA A 176 19.88 -22.33 -10.67
CA ALA A 176 18.80 -21.39 -10.41
C ALA A 176 17.81 -21.36 -11.58
N ALA A 177 18.27 -21.44 -12.83
CA ALA A 177 17.40 -21.52 -13.99
C ALA A 177 16.57 -22.82 -14.00
N GLU A 178 17.15 -23.95 -13.59
CA GLU A 178 16.39 -25.21 -13.43
C GLU A 178 15.26 -25.08 -12.41
N ARG A 179 15.53 -24.45 -11.26
CA ARG A 179 14.53 -24.23 -10.21
C ARG A 179 13.42 -23.26 -10.64
N ILE A 180 13.78 -22.17 -11.31
CA ILE A 180 12.80 -21.17 -11.75
C ILE A 180 11.94 -21.74 -12.87
N LEU A 181 12.52 -22.43 -13.86
CA LEU A 181 11.81 -22.92 -15.05
C LEU A 181 11.16 -24.31 -14.84
N GLY A 182 11.59 -25.07 -13.83
CA GLY A 182 11.08 -26.42 -13.54
C GLY A 182 11.60 -27.51 -14.48
N TRP A 183 12.51 -27.16 -15.38
CA TRP A 183 13.15 -28.08 -16.33
C TRP A 183 14.53 -28.49 -15.81
N PRO A 184 14.91 -29.78 -15.85
CA PRO A 184 16.28 -30.19 -15.57
C PRO A 184 17.21 -29.83 -16.73
N ALA A 185 18.46 -29.47 -16.44
CA ALA A 185 19.45 -29.01 -17.41
C ALA A 185 19.66 -30.03 -18.53
N ALA A 186 19.68 -31.32 -18.20
CA ALA A 186 19.81 -32.40 -19.18
C ALA A 186 18.68 -32.43 -20.23
N GLU A 187 17.49 -31.92 -19.92
CA GLU A 187 16.36 -31.82 -20.86
C GLU A 187 16.39 -30.52 -21.68
N MET A 188 17.11 -29.49 -21.22
CA MET A 188 17.24 -28.20 -21.92
C MET A 188 18.47 -28.13 -22.82
N LEU A 189 19.57 -28.77 -22.43
CA LEU A 189 20.83 -28.75 -23.17
C LEU A 189 20.64 -29.28 -24.61
N GLY A 190 21.17 -28.52 -25.58
CA GLY A 190 21.10 -28.84 -27.00
C GLY A 190 19.73 -28.62 -27.66
N ARG A 191 18.71 -28.19 -26.90
CA ARG A 191 17.38 -27.86 -27.43
C ARG A 191 17.22 -26.36 -27.65
N ASP A 192 16.21 -26.00 -28.45
CA ASP A 192 15.85 -24.60 -28.67
C ASP A 192 15.12 -24.05 -27.44
N MET A 193 15.75 -23.08 -26.77
CA MET A 193 15.21 -22.51 -25.55
C MET A 193 13.90 -21.75 -25.79
N HIS A 194 13.74 -21.14 -26.96
CA HIS A 194 12.53 -20.40 -27.34
C HIS A 194 11.30 -21.31 -27.37
N ALA A 195 11.46 -22.51 -27.91
CA ALA A 195 10.39 -23.49 -28.02
C ALA A 195 9.95 -24.07 -26.66
N ILE A 196 10.84 -24.06 -25.66
CA ILE A 196 10.58 -24.64 -24.33
C ILE A 196 9.90 -23.65 -23.41
N VAL A 197 10.41 -22.40 -23.32
CA VAL A 197 9.95 -21.45 -22.30
C VAL A 197 9.37 -20.14 -22.88
N HIS A 198 9.40 -19.94 -24.20
CA HIS A 198 8.93 -18.72 -24.89
C HIS A 198 8.04 -19.00 -26.12
N HIS A 199 7.29 -20.10 -26.14
CA HIS A 199 6.52 -20.48 -27.31
C HIS A 199 5.29 -19.57 -27.61
N HIS A 200 4.76 -18.88 -26.60
CA HIS A 200 3.54 -18.06 -26.68
C HIS A 200 3.62 -16.88 -25.71
N ARG A 201 2.95 -15.77 -26.04
CA ARG A 201 2.80 -14.62 -25.14
C ARG A 201 1.77 -14.93 -24.05
N HIS A 202 1.73 -14.09 -23.01
CA HIS A 202 0.77 -14.24 -21.90
C HIS A 202 -0.71 -14.23 -22.36
N ASP A 203 -1.03 -13.53 -23.45
CA ASP A 203 -2.36 -13.50 -24.07
C ASP A 203 -2.69 -14.75 -24.91
N GLY A 204 -1.79 -15.72 -24.98
CA GLY A 204 -1.93 -16.97 -25.75
C GLY A 204 -1.54 -16.85 -27.23
N SER A 205 -1.14 -15.67 -27.71
CA SER A 205 -0.67 -15.52 -29.09
C SER A 205 0.66 -16.23 -29.32
N ALA A 206 0.85 -16.79 -30.52
CA ALA A 206 2.11 -17.42 -30.91
C ALA A 206 3.24 -16.41 -30.83
N TYR A 207 4.36 -16.81 -30.23
CA TYR A 207 5.53 -15.94 -30.09
C TYR A 207 6.67 -16.48 -30.96
N PRO A 208 6.93 -15.88 -32.13
CA PRO A 208 7.97 -16.37 -33.02
C PRO A 208 9.38 -16.02 -32.51
N ASN A 209 10.34 -16.92 -32.72
CA ASN A 209 11.75 -16.73 -32.35
C ASN A 209 12.36 -15.43 -32.92
N HIS A 210 11.93 -14.99 -34.12
CA HIS A 210 12.44 -13.79 -34.75
C HIS A 210 12.00 -12.49 -34.04
N GLN A 211 10.99 -12.56 -33.17
CA GLN A 211 10.49 -11.43 -32.37
C GLN A 211 10.97 -11.47 -30.91
N CYS A 212 11.79 -12.47 -30.55
CA CYS A 212 12.29 -12.61 -29.19
C CYS A 212 13.51 -11.71 -28.95
N PRO A 213 13.50 -10.82 -27.94
CA PRO A 213 14.62 -9.95 -27.60
C PRO A 213 15.89 -10.71 -27.22
N ILE A 214 15.75 -11.93 -26.66
CA ILE A 214 16.88 -12.84 -26.44
C ILE A 214 17.61 -13.11 -27.75
N TYR A 215 16.84 -13.45 -28.81
CA TYR A 215 17.35 -13.76 -30.14
C TYR A 215 17.71 -12.50 -30.96
N ALA A 216 17.26 -11.32 -30.54
CA ALA A 216 17.66 -10.05 -31.13
C ALA A 216 19.13 -9.73 -30.81
N ALA A 217 19.55 -9.97 -29.55
CA ALA A 217 20.95 -9.80 -29.11
C ALA A 217 21.99 -10.56 -29.96
N PHE A 218 21.58 -11.66 -30.61
CA PHE A 218 22.42 -12.42 -31.56
C PHE A 218 22.61 -11.70 -32.88
N ARG A 219 21.57 -11.01 -33.35
CA ARG A 219 21.47 -10.44 -34.70
C ARG A 219 22.06 -9.05 -34.76
N ASP A 220 21.84 -8.23 -33.73
CA ASP A 220 22.40 -6.88 -33.65
C ASP A 220 23.70 -6.82 -32.83
N GLY A 221 23.99 -7.83 -32.02
CA GLY A 221 25.17 -7.86 -31.17
C GLY A 221 25.11 -6.87 -30.01
N GLU A 222 23.91 -6.41 -29.62
CA GLU A 222 23.65 -5.49 -28.53
C GLU A 222 23.08 -6.19 -27.28
N VAL A 223 23.12 -5.50 -26.14
CA VAL A 223 22.55 -6.00 -24.88
C VAL A 223 21.08 -5.62 -24.81
N HIS A 224 20.20 -6.61 -24.63
CA HIS A 224 18.76 -6.39 -24.52
C HIS A 224 18.30 -6.63 -23.08
N ARG A 225 17.58 -5.65 -22.51
CA ARG A 225 16.97 -5.75 -21.18
C ARG A 225 15.46 -5.69 -21.31
N VAL A 226 14.77 -6.65 -20.69
CA VAL A 226 13.32 -6.76 -20.73
C VAL A 226 12.80 -7.00 -19.33
N SER A 227 11.78 -6.24 -18.93
CA SER A 227 11.21 -6.27 -17.58
C SER A 227 9.74 -6.71 -17.53
N ASP A 228 9.13 -7.00 -18.67
CA ASP A 228 7.70 -7.28 -18.79
C ASP A 228 7.46 -8.47 -19.73
N GLU A 229 8.03 -9.61 -19.38
CA GLU A 229 7.91 -10.84 -20.17
C GLU A 229 7.59 -12.04 -19.28
N VAL A 230 6.98 -13.05 -19.91
CA VAL A 230 6.56 -14.29 -19.25
C VAL A 230 7.34 -15.45 -19.82
N PHE A 231 7.97 -16.21 -18.93
CA PHE A 231 8.56 -17.51 -19.25
C PHE A 231 7.58 -18.59 -18.80
N TRP A 232 7.51 -19.69 -19.54
CA TRP A 232 6.63 -20.81 -19.21
C TRP A 232 7.38 -21.88 -18.43
N HIS A 233 6.87 -22.19 -17.25
CA HIS A 233 7.36 -23.30 -16.44
C HIS A 233 6.97 -24.66 -17.06
N ARG A 234 7.66 -25.73 -16.69
CA ARG A 234 7.38 -27.10 -17.17
C ARG A 234 5.93 -27.57 -16.93
N ASP A 235 5.29 -27.13 -15.87
CA ASP A 235 3.88 -27.46 -15.54
C ASP A 235 2.85 -26.59 -16.29
N GLY A 236 3.32 -25.66 -17.14
CA GLY A 236 2.47 -24.75 -17.91
C GLY A 236 2.06 -23.48 -17.19
N ARG A 237 2.55 -23.20 -15.96
CA ARG A 237 2.27 -21.91 -15.30
C ARG A 237 3.13 -20.79 -15.90
N PRO A 238 2.57 -19.58 -16.08
CA PRO A 238 3.35 -18.40 -16.47
C PRO A 238 4.22 -17.91 -15.30
N ILE A 239 5.46 -17.53 -15.58
CA ILE A 239 6.39 -16.91 -14.63
C ILE A 239 6.77 -15.56 -15.18
N TRP A 240 6.46 -14.50 -14.43
CA TRP A 240 6.91 -13.16 -14.78
C TRP A 240 8.38 -13.02 -14.51
N VAL A 241 9.14 -12.60 -15.51
CA VAL A 241 10.58 -12.46 -15.39
C VAL A 241 11.07 -11.10 -15.88
N GLU A 242 12.15 -10.67 -15.24
CA GLU A 242 13.03 -9.64 -15.79
C GLU A 242 14.30 -10.34 -16.25
N TYR A 243 14.78 -10.04 -17.45
CA TYR A 243 16.00 -10.65 -17.97
C TYR A 243 16.86 -9.69 -18.79
N THR A 244 18.14 -10.04 -18.87
CA THR A 244 19.14 -9.40 -19.71
C THR A 244 19.80 -10.46 -20.60
N SER A 245 19.79 -10.22 -21.92
CA SER A 245 20.51 -11.03 -22.90
C SER A 245 21.79 -10.30 -23.33
N THR A 246 22.95 -10.94 -23.16
CA THR A 246 24.27 -10.39 -23.46
C THR A 246 25.00 -11.28 -24.47
N PRO A 247 25.44 -10.75 -25.63
CA PRO A 247 26.10 -11.56 -26.66
C PRO A 247 27.51 -11.98 -26.25
N ILE A 248 27.87 -13.23 -26.53
CA ILE A 248 29.21 -13.79 -26.34
C ILE A 248 29.99 -13.61 -27.64
N ARG A 249 31.18 -12.99 -27.58
CA ARG A 249 32.04 -12.74 -28.74
C ARG A 249 33.35 -13.52 -28.63
N ALA A 250 33.74 -14.21 -29.69
CA ALA A 250 35.04 -14.86 -29.82
C ALA A 250 35.66 -14.53 -31.18
N GLY A 251 36.90 -14.03 -31.20
CA GLY A 251 37.61 -13.70 -32.46
C GLY A 251 36.94 -12.63 -33.32
N GLY A 252 36.11 -11.75 -32.74
CA GLY A 252 35.35 -10.72 -33.47
C GLY A 252 33.99 -11.19 -34.00
N ALA A 253 33.64 -12.47 -33.87
CA ALA A 253 32.34 -13.02 -34.25
C ALA A 253 31.46 -13.29 -33.01
N VAL A 254 30.14 -13.11 -33.16
CA VAL A 254 29.15 -13.49 -32.13
C VAL A 254 28.97 -15.00 -32.19
N VAL A 255 29.29 -15.69 -31.10
CA VAL A 255 29.24 -17.16 -31.00
C VAL A 255 28.05 -17.68 -30.18
N GLY A 256 27.38 -16.79 -29.44
CA GLY A 256 26.22 -17.12 -28.63
C GLY A 256 25.70 -15.91 -27.85
N ALA A 257 24.80 -16.14 -26.90
CA ALA A 257 24.44 -15.15 -25.88
C ALA A 257 24.23 -15.83 -24.52
N VAL A 258 24.49 -15.09 -23.45
CA VAL A 258 24.13 -15.44 -22.08
C VAL A 258 22.88 -14.66 -21.71
N VAL A 259 21.87 -15.37 -21.23
CA VAL A 259 20.65 -14.78 -20.67
C VAL A 259 20.69 -14.94 -19.15
N VAL A 260 20.52 -13.84 -18.44
CA VAL A 260 20.36 -13.80 -16.99
C VAL A 260 18.96 -13.32 -16.69
N PHE A 261 18.17 -14.09 -15.94
CA PHE A 261 16.76 -13.79 -15.67
C PHE A 261 16.39 -14.03 -14.20
N ARG A 262 15.38 -13.31 -13.74
CA ARG A 262 14.89 -13.37 -12.37
C ARG A 262 13.36 -13.47 -12.36
N ASP A 263 12.84 -14.37 -11.53
CA ASP A 263 11.40 -14.44 -11.23
C ASP A 263 10.97 -13.23 -10.40
N VAL A 264 10.03 -12.46 -10.94
CA VAL A 264 9.44 -11.27 -10.31
C VAL A 264 7.95 -11.42 -10.05
N SER A 265 7.39 -12.62 -10.19
CA SER A 265 5.97 -12.90 -10.03
C SER A 265 5.46 -12.47 -8.65
N GLN A 266 6.14 -12.90 -7.58
CA GLN A 266 5.79 -12.53 -6.20
C GLN A 266 5.87 -11.01 -5.94
N ARG A 267 6.86 -10.35 -6.53
CA ARG A 267 7.02 -8.89 -6.38
C ARG A 267 5.87 -8.16 -7.05
N ARG A 268 5.47 -8.57 -8.26
CA ARG A 268 4.34 -7.95 -8.98
C ARG A 268 3.03 -8.15 -8.23
N GLU A 269 2.73 -9.37 -7.78
CA GLU A 269 1.53 -9.63 -6.98
C GLU A 269 1.49 -8.78 -5.70
N ALA A 270 2.63 -8.65 -5.01
CA ALA A 270 2.72 -7.81 -3.82
C ALA A 270 2.48 -6.32 -4.12
N GLU A 271 3.05 -5.81 -5.22
CA GLU A 271 2.84 -4.41 -5.66
C GLU A 271 1.39 -4.13 -6.05
N GLU A 272 0.74 -5.05 -6.77
CA GLU A 272 -0.67 -4.93 -7.15
C GLU A 272 -1.59 -4.97 -5.92
N ASN A 273 -1.37 -5.90 -5.01
CA ASN A 273 -2.13 -6.00 -3.76
C ASN A 273 -1.94 -4.75 -2.89
N LEU A 274 -0.71 -4.23 -2.81
CA LEU A 274 -0.43 -2.99 -2.08
C LEU A 274 -1.16 -1.79 -2.69
N ARG A 275 -1.15 -1.65 -4.02
CA ARG A 275 -1.89 -0.57 -4.71
C ARG A 275 -3.39 -0.66 -4.45
N ALA A 276 -3.97 -1.86 -4.51
CA ALA A 276 -5.38 -2.06 -4.22
C ALA A 276 -5.72 -1.69 -2.76
N ALA A 277 -4.89 -2.11 -1.80
CA ALA A 277 -5.08 -1.81 -0.38
C ALA A 277 -4.98 -0.30 -0.09
N LEU A 278 -3.99 0.39 -0.68
CA LEU A 278 -3.83 1.84 -0.52
C LEU A 278 -5.03 2.61 -1.08
N ALA A 279 -5.55 2.20 -2.24
CA ALA A 279 -6.74 2.83 -2.83
C ALA A 279 -7.98 2.70 -1.93
N GLU A 280 -8.15 1.56 -1.26
CA GLU A 280 -9.26 1.36 -0.32
C GLU A 280 -9.09 2.20 0.96
N VAL A 281 -7.86 2.28 1.50
CA VAL A 281 -7.57 3.15 2.66
C VAL A 281 -7.87 4.62 2.35
N ASP A 282 -7.45 5.13 1.19
CA ASP A 282 -7.73 6.51 0.78
C ASP A 282 -9.24 6.77 0.65
N ARG A 283 -9.99 5.82 0.09
CA ARG A 283 -11.45 5.91 -0.02
C ARG A 283 -12.12 5.98 1.35
N LEU A 284 -11.71 5.12 2.29
CA LEU A 284 -12.25 5.11 3.65
C LEU A 284 -11.90 6.40 4.41
N ARG A 285 -10.67 6.89 4.25
CA ARG A 285 -10.23 8.15 4.87
C ARG A 285 -11.06 9.34 4.38
N GLN A 286 -11.28 9.47 3.08
CA GLN A 286 -12.10 10.54 2.52
C GLN A 286 -13.55 10.49 3.05
N ARG A 287 -14.12 9.29 3.16
CA ARG A 287 -15.45 9.10 3.74
C ARG A 287 -15.50 9.59 5.20
N LEU A 288 -14.53 9.20 6.02
CA LEU A 288 -14.44 9.62 7.42
C LEU A 288 -14.24 11.13 7.58
N GLU A 289 -13.46 11.76 6.70
CA GLU A 289 -13.26 13.22 6.70
C GLU A 289 -14.56 13.97 6.37
N LEU A 290 -15.33 13.49 5.39
CA LEU A 290 -16.64 14.06 5.03
C LEU A 290 -17.68 13.85 6.14
N GLU A 291 -17.73 12.64 6.73
CA GLU A 291 -18.60 12.35 7.88
C GLU A 291 -18.26 13.23 9.08
N ASN A 292 -16.98 13.40 9.42
CA ASN A 292 -16.56 14.31 10.48
C ASN A 292 -16.93 15.75 10.20
N ALA A 293 -16.69 16.25 8.98
CA ALA A 293 -17.04 17.62 8.62
C ALA A 293 -18.55 17.87 8.77
N TYR A 294 -19.37 16.90 8.35
CA TYR A 294 -20.82 16.95 8.51
C TYR A 294 -21.25 16.93 9.99
N LEU A 295 -20.73 15.98 10.77
CA LEU A 295 -21.04 15.86 12.20
C LEU A 295 -20.59 17.09 13.00
N GLN A 296 -19.43 17.68 12.68
CA GLN A 296 -18.96 18.91 13.32
C GLN A 296 -19.87 20.10 13.02
N GLU A 297 -20.38 20.20 11.80
CA GLU A 297 -21.36 21.22 11.43
C GLU A 297 -22.70 20.98 12.15
N GLU A 298 -23.14 19.72 12.27
CA GLU A 298 -24.34 19.37 13.03
C GLU A 298 -24.20 19.68 14.53
N ILE A 299 -23.06 19.35 15.15
CA ILE A 299 -22.80 19.66 16.57
C ILE A 299 -22.86 21.18 16.81
N ARG A 300 -22.31 21.99 15.90
CA ARG A 300 -22.41 23.46 15.98
C ARG A 300 -23.86 23.94 15.90
N GLN A 301 -24.71 23.27 15.12
CA GLN A 301 -26.12 23.62 14.95
C GLN A 301 -27.04 23.07 16.06
N THR A 302 -26.66 21.96 16.71
CA THR A 302 -27.55 21.16 17.59
C THR A 302 -27.21 21.27 19.07
N GLY A 303 -26.27 22.14 19.46
CA GLY A 303 -25.86 22.33 20.86
C GLY A 303 -27.03 22.50 21.83
N ASN A 304 -27.27 21.46 22.65
CA ASN A 304 -28.00 21.44 23.93
C ASN A 304 -29.48 21.00 24.02
N HIS A 305 -29.95 19.91 23.38
CA HIS A 305 -31.28 19.37 23.71
C HIS A 305 -31.31 17.83 23.78
N HIS A 306 -31.56 17.30 24.99
CA HIS A 306 -31.66 15.87 25.30
C HIS A 306 -33.11 15.38 25.18
N GLY A 307 -33.37 14.45 24.26
CA GLY A 307 -34.57 13.58 24.23
C GLY A 307 -35.94 14.25 24.00
N VAL A 308 -36.95 13.42 23.76
CA VAL A 308 -38.36 13.85 23.71
C VAL A 308 -38.87 14.03 25.15
N ILE A 309 -39.37 15.22 25.49
CA ILE A 309 -39.85 15.57 26.83
C ILE A 309 -41.37 15.64 26.84
N GLY A 310 -42.01 14.81 27.66
CA GLY A 310 -43.45 14.84 27.88
C GLY A 310 -43.96 13.62 28.65
N ARG A 311 -45.12 13.78 29.30
CA ARG A 311 -45.85 12.75 30.04
C ARG A 311 -47.29 12.55 29.56
N SER A 312 -47.78 13.39 28.65
CA SER A 312 -49.12 13.25 28.07
C SER A 312 -49.29 11.89 27.39
N ALA A 313 -50.52 11.40 27.34
CA ALA A 313 -50.84 10.13 26.68
C ALA A 313 -50.42 10.13 25.19
N ALA A 314 -50.47 11.30 24.54
CA ALA A 314 -50.09 11.49 23.15
C ALA A 314 -48.56 11.32 22.95
N ILE A 315 -47.72 11.92 23.79
CA ILE A 315 -46.26 11.71 23.74
C ILE A 315 -45.91 10.25 24.05
N GLN A 316 -46.57 9.64 25.05
CA GLN A 316 -46.35 8.23 25.39
C GLN A 316 -46.76 7.29 24.24
N HIS A 317 -47.79 7.64 23.47
CA HIS A 317 -48.17 6.90 22.27
C HIS A 317 -47.08 6.98 21.19
N ILE A 318 -46.55 8.16 20.92
CA ILE A 318 -45.45 8.35 19.97
C ILE A 318 -44.22 7.54 20.39
N LEU A 319 -43.84 7.55 21.66
CA LEU A 319 -42.69 6.78 22.14
C LEU A 319 -42.87 5.27 21.92
N ARG A 320 -44.07 4.72 22.15
CA ARG A 320 -44.38 3.32 21.83
C ARG A 320 -44.31 3.04 20.32
N GLN A 321 -44.78 3.97 19.48
CA GLN A 321 -44.65 3.84 18.03
C GLN A 321 -43.19 3.86 17.57
N VAL A 322 -42.36 4.72 18.18
CA VAL A 322 -40.91 4.78 17.96
C VAL A 322 -40.26 3.45 18.32
N GLU A 323 -40.55 2.89 19.50
CA GLU A 323 -40.02 1.58 19.92
C GLU A 323 -40.40 0.45 18.95
N LEU A 324 -41.62 0.49 18.40
CA LEU A 324 -42.10 -0.50 17.45
C LEU A 324 -41.38 -0.41 16.10
N VAL A 325 -41.20 0.80 15.56
CA VAL A 325 -40.67 1.00 14.20
C VAL A 325 -39.15 1.09 14.15
N ALA A 326 -38.50 1.56 15.21
CA ALA A 326 -37.05 1.75 15.27
C ALA A 326 -36.21 0.50 14.89
N PRO A 327 -36.54 -0.74 15.32
CA PRO A 327 -35.75 -1.92 14.95
C PRO A 327 -35.95 -2.40 13.50
N THR A 328 -36.86 -1.79 12.74
CA THR A 328 -37.17 -2.12 11.34
C THR A 328 -36.45 -1.20 10.35
N ASP A 329 -36.36 -1.60 9.08
CA ASP A 329 -35.89 -0.75 7.97
C ASP A 329 -37.03 0.02 7.28
N ALA A 330 -38.23 0.04 7.86
CA ALA A 330 -39.38 0.73 7.27
C ALA A 330 -39.17 2.26 7.23
N ASN A 331 -39.64 2.88 6.14
CA ASN A 331 -39.71 4.32 6.02
C ASN A 331 -40.77 4.88 6.97
N VAL A 332 -40.44 5.98 7.64
CA VAL A 332 -41.33 6.63 8.62
C VAL A 332 -41.69 8.01 8.12
N LEU A 333 -42.98 8.36 8.13
CA LEU A 333 -43.47 9.69 7.82
C LEU A 333 -43.99 10.37 9.10
N VAL A 334 -43.29 11.40 9.55
CA VAL A 334 -43.69 12.21 10.71
C VAL A 334 -44.48 13.43 10.25
N THR A 335 -45.76 13.46 10.55
CA THR A 335 -46.65 14.59 10.23
C THR A 335 -46.87 15.47 11.45
N GLY A 336 -47.20 16.74 11.22
CA GLY A 336 -47.60 17.65 12.30
C GLY A 336 -47.14 19.08 12.05
N GLU A 337 -47.74 20.01 12.79
CA GLU A 337 -47.48 21.44 12.63
C GLU A 337 -46.00 21.82 12.83
N SER A 338 -45.62 23.00 12.33
CA SER A 338 -44.27 23.52 12.57
C SER A 338 -44.03 23.75 14.06
N GLY A 339 -42.84 23.38 14.53
CA GLY A 339 -42.44 23.58 15.93
C GLY A 339 -42.97 22.54 16.93
N THR A 340 -43.57 21.43 16.50
CA THR A 340 -44.04 20.37 17.42
C THR A 340 -42.96 19.40 17.91
N GLY A 341 -41.79 19.39 17.27
CA GLY A 341 -40.64 18.54 17.63
C GLY A 341 -40.41 17.33 16.72
N LYS A 342 -40.86 17.36 15.46
CA LYS A 342 -40.70 16.25 14.49
C LYS A 342 -39.27 15.74 14.34
N GLU A 343 -38.29 16.65 14.39
CA GLU A 343 -36.87 16.30 14.36
C GLU A 343 -36.43 15.44 15.56
N LEU A 344 -36.92 15.74 16.77
CA LEU A 344 -36.61 14.94 17.96
C LEU A 344 -37.21 13.54 17.86
N ILE A 345 -38.37 13.39 17.21
CA ILE A 345 -38.97 12.09 16.93
C ILE A 345 -38.09 11.31 15.95
N ALA A 346 -37.64 11.94 14.85
CA ALA A 346 -36.74 11.31 13.89
C ALA A 346 -35.42 10.86 14.53
N ARG A 347 -34.85 11.70 15.40
CA ARG A 347 -33.66 11.37 16.19
C ARG A 347 -33.92 10.18 17.13
N ALA A 348 -35.04 10.17 17.85
CA ALA A 348 -35.41 9.06 18.73
C ALA A 348 -35.56 7.73 17.96
N ILE A 349 -36.14 7.76 16.75
CA ILE A 349 -36.22 6.59 15.86
C ILE A 349 -34.83 6.08 15.50
N HIS A 350 -33.92 6.97 15.11
CA HIS A 350 -32.56 6.60 14.75
C HIS A 350 -31.78 6.02 15.95
N GLU A 351 -31.82 6.68 17.10
CA GLU A 351 -31.11 6.26 18.33
C GLU A 351 -31.60 4.90 18.84
N ALA A 352 -32.89 4.59 18.69
CA ALA A 352 -33.48 3.30 19.05
C ALA A 352 -33.32 2.22 17.96
N SER A 353 -32.71 2.55 16.80
CA SER A 353 -32.58 1.62 15.67
C SER A 353 -31.32 0.77 15.70
N ARG A 354 -31.27 -0.25 14.82
CA ARG A 354 -30.05 -1.03 14.55
C ARG A 354 -28.92 -0.22 13.91
N ARG A 355 -29.23 0.99 13.42
CA ARG A 355 -28.29 1.92 12.76
C ARG A 355 -27.84 3.07 13.67
N ASN A 356 -28.08 2.98 14.98
CA ASN A 356 -27.77 4.04 15.95
C ASN A 356 -26.28 4.41 16.09
N THR A 357 -25.38 3.55 15.62
CA THR A 357 -23.93 3.78 15.55
C THR A 357 -23.47 4.36 14.21
N ARG A 358 -24.38 4.45 13.23
CA ARG A 358 -24.14 4.97 11.88
C ARG A 358 -24.64 6.42 11.80
N PRO A 359 -24.22 7.21 10.79
CA PRO A 359 -24.62 8.61 10.71
C PRO A 359 -26.14 8.78 10.53
N LEU A 360 -26.68 9.82 11.19
CA LEU A 360 -27.98 10.41 10.91
C LEU A 360 -27.77 11.67 10.07
N ILE A 361 -27.93 11.55 8.75
CA ILE A 361 -27.83 12.70 7.85
C ILE A 361 -29.16 13.41 7.81
N ARG A 362 -29.19 14.67 8.19
CA ARG A 362 -30.36 15.54 8.20
C ARG A 362 -30.33 16.54 7.06
N VAL A 363 -31.47 16.72 6.43
CA VAL A 363 -31.65 17.63 5.30
C VAL A 363 -32.97 18.37 5.47
N ASN A 364 -32.91 19.71 5.50
CA ASN A 364 -34.09 20.54 5.42
C ASN A 364 -34.36 20.87 3.94
N CYS A 365 -35.38 20.26 3.37
CA CYS A 365 -35.71 20.40 1.95
C CYS A 365 -36.13 21.84 1.59
N ALA A 366 -36.70 22.58 2.54
CA ALA A 366 -37.13 23.97 2.34
C ALA A 366 -35.95 24.95 2.25
N ALA A 367 -34.78 24.58 2.78
CA ALA A 367 -33.60 25.44 2.81
C ALA A 367 -32.74 25.35 1.53
N ILE A 368 -32.99 24.34 0.69
CA ILE A 368 -32.19 24.08 -0.50
C ILE A 368 -32.84 24.75 -1.72
N PRO A 369 -32.15 25.64 -2.45
CA PRO A 369 -32.65 26.21 -3.69
C PRO A 369 -32.98 25.11 -4.72
N ARG A 370 -34.04 25.32 -5.51
CA ARG A 370 -34.53 24.32 -6.46
C ARG A 370 -33.45 23.87 -7.44
N GLU A 371 -32.61 24.79 -7.89
CA GLU A 371 -31.53 24.55 -8.85
C GLU A 371 -30.39 23.72 -8.26
N LEU A 372 -30.21 23.74 -6.94
CA LEU A 372 -29.15 23.00 -6.23
C LEU A 372 -29.66 21.69 -5.61
N PHE A 373 -30.97 21.45 -5.63
CA PHE A 373 -31.58 20.30 -4.97
C PHE A 373 -30.96 18.98 -5.42
N GLU A 374 -30.89 18.78 -6.74
CA GLU A 374 -30.35 17.56 -7.33
C GLU A 374 -28.89 17.31 -6.94
N SER A 375 -28.08 18.37 -7.02
CA SER A 375 -26.65 18.35 -6.70
C SER A 375 -26.36 18.10 -5.22
N GLU A 376 -27.17 18.65 -4.31
CA GLU A 376 -27.03 18.39 -2.87
C GLU A 376 -27.43 16.96 -2.51
N PHE A 377 -28.55 16.46 -3.04
CA PHE A 377 -29.08 15.15 -2.68
C PHE A 377 -28.30 13.99 -3.30
N PHE A 378 -28.02 14.06 -4.60
CA PHE A 378 -27.43 12.96 -5.36
C PHE A 378 -25.94 13.14 -5.65
N GLY A 379 -25.40 14.35 -5.46
CA GLY A 379 -24.01 14.67 -5.78
C GLY A 379 -23.80 14.99 -7.26
N HIS A 380 -22.60 15.46 -7.59
CA HIS A 380 -22.24 15.79 -8.97
C HIS A 380 -20.80 15.39 -9.30
N ALA A 381 -20.58 15.07 -10.57
CA ALA A 381 -19.25 14.95 -11.14
C ALA A 381 -18.69 16.33 -11.53
N ARG A 382 -17.37 16.47 -11.54
CA ARG A 382 -16.68 17.66 -12.03
C ARG A 382 -17.10 17.94 -13.48
N GLY A 383 -17.48 19.18 -13.76
CA GLY A 383 -17.91 19.61 -15.09
C GLY A 383 -19.38 19.33 -15.42
N ALA A 384 -20.17 18.81 -14.49
CA ALA A 384 -21.59 18.52 -14.71
C ALA A 384 -22.45 19.76 -15.04
N PHE A 385 -22.08 20.95 -14.54
CA PHE A 385 -22.72 22.23 -14.83
C PHE A 385 -21.74 23.40 -14.64
N THR A 386 -22.12 24.61 -15.06
CA THR A 386 -21.30 25.83 -14.89
C THR A 386 -21.09 26.13 -13.41
N GLY A 387 -19.88 25.86 -12.90
CA GLY A 387 -19.50 26.02 -11.49
C GLY A 387 -19.13 24.71 -10.77
N ALA A 388 -19.33 23.54 -11.40
CA ALA A 388 -18.91 22.24 -10.87
C ALA A 388 -17.39 22.03 -11.00
N LEU A 389 -16.60 22.79 -10.22
CA LEU A 389 -15.13 22.78 -10.28
C LEU A 389 -14.51 21.48 -9.72
N ARG A 390 -15.24 20.75 -8.88
CA ARG A 390 -14.80 19.53 -8.19
C ARG A 390 -15.97 18.55 -8.10
N ASP A 391 -15.67 17.28 -7.88
CA ASP A 391 -16.68 16.29 -7.53
C ASP A 391 -17.27 16.57 -6.15
N ARG A 392 -18.58 16.32 -5.98
CA ARG A 392 -19.25 16.44 -4.69
C ARG A 392 -20.12 15.23 -4.41
N VAL A 393 -19.95 14.66 -3.22
CA VAL A 393 -20.76 13.54 -2.71
C VAL A 393 -22.14 14.07 -2.28
N GLY A 394 -23.21 13.38 -2.67
CA GLY A 394 -24.58 13.72 -2.29
C GLY A 394 -24.97 13.26 -0.87
N ARG A 395 -26.07 13.79 -0.34
CA ARG A 395 -26.60 13.40 0.98
C ARG A 395 -26.95 11.92 1.10
N PHE A 396 -27.43 11.30 0.02
CA PHE A 396 -27.73 9.87 0.02
C PHE A 396 -26.49 9.00 0.18
N GLU A 397 -25.41 9.33 -0.53
CA GLU A 397 -24.13 8.61 -0.39
C GLU A 397 -23.51 8.84 1.00
N LEU A 398 -23.63 10.03 1.57
CA LEU A 398 -23.19 10.31 2.95
C LEU A 398 -24.01 9.51 3.99
N ALA A 399 -25.26 9.21 3.69
CA ALA A 399 -26.16 8.45 4.57
C ALA A 399 -26.08 6.93 4.35
N ASP A 400 -25.17 6.45 3.49
CA ASP A 400 -25.06 5.04 3.15
C ASP A 400 -24.74 4.16 4.38
N GLY A 401 -25.56 3.14 4.60
CA GLY A 401 -25.55 2.31 5.81
C GLY A 401 -26.15 2.98 7.06
N GLY A 402 -26.55 4.25 6.97
CA GLY A 402 -27.10 5.07 8.04
C GLY A 402 -28.58 5.40 7.86
N THR A 403 -28.98 6.58 8.35
CA THR A 403 -30.36 7.11 8.26
C THR A 403 -30.34 8.50 7.64
N LEU A 404 -31.26 8.77 6.71
CA LEU A 404 -31.49 10.09 6.13
C LEU A 404 -32.81 10.66 6.65
N PHE A 405 -32.72 11.77 7.36
CA PHE A 405 -33.87 12.56 7.82
C PHE A 405 -34.18 13.68 6.83
N LEU A 406 -35.37 13.63 6.23
CA LEU A 406 -35.88 14.60 5.28
C LEU A 406 -36.90 15.50 5.96
N ASP A 407 -36.49 16.67 6.44
CA ASP A 407 -37.41 17.67 6.97
C ASP A 407 -38.07 18.48 5.85
N GLU A 408 -39.35 18.78 6.04
CA GLU A 408 -40.23 19.41 5.06
C GLU A 408 -40.22 18.74 3.67
N VAL A 409 -40.38 17.41 3.62
CA VAL A 409 -40.40 16.60 2.38
C VAL A 409 -41.45 17.07 1.35
N GLY A 410 -42.50 17.77 1.79
CA GLY A 410 -43.51 18.36 0.90
C GLY A 410 -43.00 19.55 0.07
N GLU A 411 -41.79 20.06 0.32
CA GLU A 411 -41.17 21.14 -0.46
C GLU A 411 -40.30 20.61 -1.62
N ILE A 412 -40.15 19.30 -1.75
CA ILE A 412 -39.32 18.69 -2.80
C ILE A 412 -39.92 18.99 -4.19
N PRO A 413 -39.12 19.55 -5.13
CA PRO A 413 -39.56 19.81 -6.50
C PRO A 413 -40.10 18.55 -7.20
N LEU A 414 -41.20 18.69 -7.94
CA LEU A 414 -41.92 17.56 -8.55
C LEU A 414 -41.05 16.72 -9.50
N ASP A 415 -40.15 17.38 -10.23
CA ASP A 415 -39.17 16.77 -11.12
C ASP A 415 -38.14 15.91 -10.39
N GLN A 416 -37.83 16.24 -9.14
CA GLN A 416 -36.86 15.53 -8.30
C GLN A 416 -37.49 14.35 -7.53
N GLN A 417 -38.82 14.35 -7.36
CA GLN A 417 -39.54 13.28 -6.65
C GLN A 417 -39.37 11.91 -7.33
N GLY A 418 -39.25 11.87 -8.66
CA GLY A 418 -39.01 10.62 -9.40
C GLY A 418 -37.65 10.00 -9.10
N LYS A 419 -36.59 10.83 -8.98
CA LYS A 419 -35.26 10.35 -8.60
C LYS A 419 -35.23 9.86 -7.16
N LEU A 420 -35.87 10.60 -6.25
CA LEU A 420 -36.01 10.18 -4.86
C LEU A 420 -36.72 8.82 -4.76
N LEU A 421 -37.81 8.63 -5.51
CA LEU A 421 -38.53 7.36 -5.55
C LEU A 421 -37.62 6.20 -5.98
N ARG A 422 -36.80 6.40 -7.04
CA ARG A 422 -35.85 5.39 -7.52
C ARG A 422 -34.88 4.96 -6.43
N VAL A 423 -34.31 5.92 -5.68
CA VAL A 423 -33.41 5.60 -4.55
C VAL A 423 -34.16 4.81 -3.46
N LEU A 424 -35.40 5.18 -3.14
CA LEU A 424 -36.21 4.49 -2.11
C LEU A 424 -36.69 3.08 -2.52
N GLN A 425 -36.82 2.81 -3.81
CA GLN A 425 -37.29 1.52 -4.33
C GLN A 425 -36.14 0.58 -4.66
N GLU A 426 -35.14 1.08 -5.40
CA GLU A 426 -34.05 0.27 -5.97
C GLU A 426 -32.77 0.35 -5.13
N GLY A 427 -32.65 1.34 -4.23
CA GLY A 427 -31.38 1.59 -3.52
C GLY A 427 -30.28 2.08 -4.46
N GLN A 428 -30.64 2.65 -5.61
CA GLN A 428 -29.70 3.05 -6.66
C GLN A 428 -29.81 4.55 -6.95
N LEU A 429 -28.66 5.22 -7.14
CA LEU A 429 -28.57 6.62 -7.55
C LEU A 429 -27.51 6.84 -8.61
N GLU A 430 -27.64 7.95 -9.33
CA GLU A 430 -26.67 8.45 -10.31
C GLU A 430 -26.33 9.90 -9.96
N ARG A 431 -25.04 10.27 -10.01
CA ARG A 431 -24.62 11.66 -9.80
C ARG A 431 -24.97 12.50 -11.01
N VAL A 432 -25.19 13.80 -10.81
CA VAL A 432 -25.38 14.74 -11.92
C VAL A 432 -24.14 14.72 -12.82
N GLY A 433 -24.35 14.48 -14.11
CA GLY A 433 -23.28 14.39 -15.11
C GLY A 433 -22.54 13.04 -15.16
N GLU A 434 -22.96 12.04 -14.39
CA GLU A 434 -22.39 10.68 -14.40
C GLU A 434 -23.48 9.67 -14.82
N THR A 435 -23.17 8.71 -15.70
CA THR A 435 -24.08 7.60 -16.06
C THR A 435 -23.87 6.35 -15.20
N ARG A 436 -22.90 6.41 -14.28
CA ARG A 436 -22.57 5.30 -13.39
C ARG A 436 -23.61 5.23 -12.26
N THR A 437 -24.32 4.12 -12.22
CA THR A 437 -25.21 3.78 -11.11
C THR A 437 -24.41 3.37 -9.87
N ARG A 438 -24.86 3.84 -8.70
CA ARG A 438 -24.28 3.58 -7.38
C ARG A 438 -25.35 3.01 -6.47
N GLU A 439 -25.03 1.92 -5.78
CA GLU A 439 -25.90 1.33 -4.78
C GLU A 439 -25.69 1.98 -3.41
N VAL A 440 -26.77 2.28 -2.71
CA VAL A 440 -26.80 2.84 -1.36
C VAL A 440 -27.86 2.13 -0.52
N ASN A 441 -27.55 1.90 0.75
CA ASN A 441 -28.49 1.34 1.72
C ASN A 441 -28.84 2.38 2.78
N VAL A 442 -29.92 3.14 2.55
CA VAL A 442 -30.32 4.27 3.41
C VAL A 442 -31.71 4.05 3.98
N ARG A 443 -31.85 4.15 5.30
CA ARG A 443 -33.16 4.23 5.95
C ARG A 443 -33.67 5.66 5.88
N VAL A 444 -34.92 5.88 5.47
CA VAL A 444 -35.48 7.23 5.37
C VAL A 444 -36.52 7.51 6.46
N VAL A 445 -36.35 8.65 7.12
CA VAL A 445 -37.37 9.24 8.00
C VAL A 445 -37.73 10.60 7.41
N ALA A 446 -38.97 10.76 6.96
CA ALA A 446 -39.43 12.02 6.39
C ALA A 446 -40.32 12.76 7.38
N ALA A 447 -40.31 14.09 7.33
CA ALA A 447 -41.19 14.94 8.10
C ALA A 447 -41.81 16.03 7.24
N THR A 448 -43.04 16.45 7.57
CA THR A 448 -43.70 17.58 6.90
C THR A 448 -44.79 18.18 7.76
N ASN A 449 -45.05 19.47 7.55
CA ASN A 449 -46.21 20.18 8.07
C ASN A 449 -47.41 20.23 7.12
N ARG A 450 -47.24 19.78 5.87
CA ARG A 450 -48.29 19.80 4.84
C ARG A 450 -49.09 18.50 4.85
N ASP A 451 -50.34 18.58 4.44
CA ASP A 451 -51.13 17.40 4.11
C ASP A 451 -50.69 16.87 2.73
N LEU A 452 -49.80 15.88 2.72
CA LEU A 452 -49.30 15.30 1.47
C LEU A 452 -50.40 14.65 0.64
N ARG A 453 -51.49 14.17 1.25
CA ARG A 453 -52.60 13.57 0.50
C ARG A 453 -53.31 14.64 -0.33
N ALA A 454 -53.57 15.79 0.29
CA ALA A 454 -54.11 16.95 -0.42
C ALA A 454 -53.13 17.49 -1.48
N GLU A 455 -51.82 17.41 -1.26
CA GLU A 455 -50.82 17.80 -2.27
C GLU A 455 -50.76 16.82 -3.47
N VAL A 456 -51.01 15.53 -3.25
CA VAL A 456 -51.19 14.52 -4.32
C VAL A 456 -52.42 14.84 -5.15
N GLU A 457 -53.57 15.11 -4.52
CA GLU A 457 -54.82 15.47 -5.21
C GLU A 457 -54.66 16.74 -6.07
N ARG A 458 -53.77 17.66 -5.65
CA ARG A 458 -53.45 18.90 -6.38
C ARG A 458 -52.33 18.73 -7.43
N GLY A 459 -51.81 17.52 -7.61
CA GLY A 459 -50.74 17.21 -8.58
C GLY A 459 -49.37 17.82 -8.23
N ARG A 460 -49.15 18.23 -6.98
CA ARG A 460 -47.88 18.82 -6.51
C ARG A 460 -46.96 17.81 -5.83
N PHE A 461 -47.49 16.63 -5.52
CA PHE A 461 -46.73 15.52 -4.97
C PHE A 461 -47.13 14.22 -5.69
N ARG A 462 -46.18 13.34 -5.95
CA ARG A 462 -46.47 12.07 -6.63
C ARG A 462 -47.08 11.07 -5.66
N GLU A 463 -48.11 10.38 -6.13
CA GLU A 463 -48.83 9.36 -5.36
C GLU A 463 -47.94 8.16 -4.99
N ASP A 464 -47.11 7.69 -5.92
CA ASP A 464 -46.19 6.58 -5.72
C ASP A 464 -45.14 6.85 -4.62
N LEU A 465 -44.55 8.06 -4.62
CA LEU A 465 -43.64 8.51 -3.58
C LEU A 465 -44.34 8.65 -2.24
N TYR A 466 -45.57 9.17 -2.22
CA TYR A 466 -46.35 9.28 -0.98
C TYR A 466 -46.52 7.91 -0.31
N PHE A 467 -46.95 6.90 -1.05
CA PHE A 467 -47.11 5.55 -0.50
C PHE A 467 -45.78 4.93 -0.05
N ARG A 468 -44.66 5.23 -0.73
CA ARG A 468 -43.34 4.72 -0.35
C ARG A 468 -42.77 5.38 0.90
N LEU A 469 -43.11 6.64 1.16
CA LEU A 469 -42.72 7.36 2.39
C LEU A 469 -43.66 7.04 3.55
N ASN A 470 -44.97 6.95 3.28
CA ASN A 470 -46.02 6.75 4.28
C ASN A 470 -46.20 5.26 4.67
N VAL A 471 -45.11 4.51 4.81
CA VAL A 471 -45.17 3.10 5.23
C VAL A 471 -45.53 2.99 6.72
N PHE A 472 -44.96 3.86 7.55
CA PHE A 472 -45.30 3.96 8.96
C PHE A 472 -45.53 5.44 9.36
N PRO A 473 -46.79 5.89 9.45
CA PRO A 473 -47.11 7.26 9.86
C PRO A 473 -46.97 7.46 11.38
N ILE A 474 -46.38 8.59 11.77
CA ILE A 474 -46.38 9.08 13.15
C ILE A 474 -46.89 10.52 13.14
N GLU A 475 -47.92 10.80 13.92
CA GLU A 475 -48.46 12.16 14.05
C GLU A 475 -47.88 12.84 15.29
N SER A 476 -47.28 14.01 15.11
CA SER A 476 -46.75 14.87 16.17
C SER A 476 -47.81 15.91 16.54
N PRO A 477 -48.52 15.76 17.68
CA PRO A 477 -49.64 16.60 18.04
C PRO A 477 -49.17 18.02 18.39
N PRO A 478 -49.99 19.03 18.09
CA PRO A 478 -49.70 20.40 18.48
C PRO A 478 -49.77 20.56 20.01
N LEU A 479 -49.05 21.55 20.53
CA LEU A 479 -48.85 21.75 21.97
C LEU A 479 -50.16 22.00 22.72
N ARG A 480 -51.16 22.62 22.06
CA ARG A 480 -52.51 22.83 22.59
C ARG A 480 -53.27 21.55 22.93
N ASP A 481 -52.96 20.44 22.28
CA ASP A 481 -53.62 19.14 22.49
C ASP A 481 -52.89 18.30 23.56
N ARG A 482 -51.78 18.81 24.11
CA ARG A 482 -51.00 18.20 25.19
C ARG A 482 -50.66 19.19 26.32
N PRO A 483 -51.65 19.82 26.96
CA PRO A 483 -51.41 20.86 27.96
C PRO A 483 -50.65 20.35 29.20
N GLU A 484 -50.68 19.04 29.52
CA GLU A 484 -49.96 18.50 30.69
C GLU A 484 -48.44 18.54 30.55
N ASP A 485 -47.94 18.71 29.32
CA ASP A 485 -46.51 18.76 28.99
C ASP A 485 -45.96 20.20 29.02
N ILE A 486 -46.81 21.21 28.88
CA ILE A 486 -46.41 22.63 28.87
C ILE A 486 -45.59 23.00 30.13
N PRO A 487 -46.00 22.64 31.36
CA PRO A 487 -45.22 22.98 32.55
C PRO A 487 -43.84 22.33 32.57
N LEU A 488 -43.74 21.08 32.08
CA LEU A 488 -42.48 20.33 32.03
C LEU A 488 -41.52 20.92 31.01
N LEU A 489 -42.01 21.22 29.81
CA LEU A 489 -41.25 21.87 28.75
C LEU A 489 -40.78 23.27 29.17
N ALA A 490 -41.68 24.08 29.76
CA ALA A 490 -41.33 25.40 30.27
C ALA A 490 -40.25 25.34 31.35
N THR A 491 -40.34 24.39 32.28
CA THR A 491 -39.32 24.18 33.32
C THR A 491 -37.98 23.77 32.70
N HIS A 492 -38.00 22.91 31.68
CA HIS A 492 -36.79 22.49 30.98
C HIS A 492 -36.10 23.66 30.28
N PHE A 493 -36.83 24.42 29.46
CA PHE A 493 -36.28 25.58 28.76
C PHE A 493 -35.80 26.67 29.71
N LEU A 494 -36.50 26.91 30.82
CA LEU A 494 -36.07 27.87 31.82
C LEU A 494 -34.73 27.48 32.46
N ARG A 495 -34.55 26.19 32.82
CA ARG A 495 -33.28 25.69 33.33
C ARG A 495 -32.16 25.78 32.30
N ALA A 496 -32.45 25.46 31.04
CA ALA A 496 -31.48 25.57 29.95
C ALA A 496 -31.04 27.04 29.72
N ALA A 497 -32.01 27.96 29.70
CA ALA A 497 -31.77 29.39 29.55
C ALA A 497 -30.98 29.98 30.74
N SER A 498 -31.34 29.64 31.99
CA SER A 498 -30.61 30.10 33.17
C SER A 498 -29.14 29.65 33.19
N ARG A 499 -28.88 28.39 32.79
CA ARG A 499 -27.50 27.88 32.64
C ARG A 499 -26.73 28.64 31.58
N LYS A 500 -27.34 28.93 30.43
CA LYS A 500 -26.69 29.65 29.33
C LYS A 500 -26.40 31.11 29.68
N LEU A 501 -27.27 31.75 30.45
CA LEU A 501 -27.15 33.15 30.86
C LEU A 501 -26.33 33.34 32.15
N ASN A 502 -25.87 32.26 32.79
CA ASN A 502 -25.23 32.28 34.12
C ASN A 502 -26.04 33.06 35.17
N THR A 503 -27.37 32.99 35.08
CA THR A 503 -28.27 33.63 36.05
C THR A 503 -28.63 32.66 37.18
N GLY A 504 -28.87 33.20 38.38
CA GLY A 504 -29.29 32.41 39.54
C GLY A 504 -30.59 31.62 39.30
N PRO A 505 -30.99 30.70 40.19
CA PRO A 505 -32.13 29.82 39.96
C PRO A 505 -33.42 30.62 39.79
N VAL A 506 -33.99 30.57 38.58
CA VAL A 506 -35.26 31.20 38.23
C VAL A 506 -36.37 30.14 38.28
N THR A 507 -37.51 30.47 38.88
CA THR A 507 -38.63 29.53 39.07
C THR A 507 -39.92 30.01 38.41
N LEU A 508 -40.69 29.08 37.84
CA LEU A 508 -42.05 29.34 37.36
C LEU A 508 -43.01 29.43 38.55
N THR A 509 -43.78 30.52 38.64
CA THR A 509 -44.90 30.59 39.59
C THR A 509 -46.11 29.81 39.06
N GLU A 510 -47.05 29.42 39.94
CA GLU A 510 -48.31 28.82 39.51
C GLU A 510 -49.12 29.74 38.56
N GLY A 511 -49.01 31.06 38.75
CA GLY A 511 -49.58 32.05 37.85
C GLY A 511 -49.01 31.94 36.44
N ASN A 512 -47.68 31.82 36.32
CA ASN A 512 -47.01 31.61 35.04
C ASN A 512 -47.47 30.30 34.38
N VAL A 513 -47.54 29.20 35.14
CA VAL A 513 -47.97 27.89 34.61
C VAL A 513 -49.40 27.95 34.08
N ARG A 514 -50.33 28.59 34.81
CA ARG A 514 -51.72 28.78 34.35
C ARG A 514 -51.79 29.62 33.07
N GLN A 515 -50.98 30.68 32.99
CA GLN A 515 -50.94 31.55 31.82
C GLN A 515 -50.39 30.80 30.59
N LEU A 516 -49.30 30.04 30.75
CA LEU A 516 -48.72 29.22 29.68
C LEU A 516 -49.69 28.13 29.21
N SER A 517 -50.40 27.49 30.13
CA SER A 517 -51.33 26.39 29.81
C SER A 517 -52.63 26.88 29.15
N ALA A 518 -52.96 28.15 29.29
CA ALA A 518 -54.17 28.74 28.69
C ALA A 518 -53.96 29.24 27.24
N TYR A 519 -52.71 29.42 26.81
CA TYR A 519 -52.38 29.92 25.48
C TYR A 519 -52.39 28.80 24.43
N ARG A 520 -52.80 29.12 23.20
CA ARG A 520 -52.98 28.12 22.12
C ARG A 520 -51.68 27.68 21.43
N TRP A 521 -50.58 28.40 21.61
CA TRP A 521 -49.27 28.07 21.03
C TRP A 521 -49.29 27.81 19.50
N PRO A 522 -49.65 28.79 18.66
CA PRO A 522 -49.60 28.65 17.20
C PRO A 522 -48.21 28.26 16.65
N GLY A 523 -47.12 28.64 17.32
CA GLY A 523 -45.75 28.19 17.00
C GLY A 523 -45.26 27.01 17.85
N ASN A 524 -46.17 26.33 18.55
CA ASN A 524 -45.93 25.12 19.33
C ASN A 524 -44.74 25.25 20.30
N VAL A 525 -43.88 24.23 20.38
CA VAL A 525 -42.76 24.16 21.32
C VAL A 525 -41.71 25.22 21.01
N ARG A 526 -41.52 25.58 19.73
CA ARG A 526 -40.57 26.62 19.31
C ARG A 526 -40.96 28.00 19.83
N GLU A 527 -42.25 28.34 19.78
CA GLU A 527 -42.76 29.57 20.38
C GLU A 527 -42.65 29.56 21.90
N LEU A 528 -43.00 28.45 22.55
CA LEU A 528 -42.83 28.29 24.01
C LEU A 528 -41.39 28.52 24.44
N GLN A 529 -40.43 27.89 23.75
CA GLN A 529 -39.00 28.09 24.01
C GLN A 529 -38.62 29.57 23.92
N ASN A 530 -38.98 30.25 22.82
CA ASN A 530 -38.65 31.66 22.62
C ASN A 530 -39.26 32.58 23.69
N VAL A 531 -40.51 32.30 24.11
CA VAL A 531 -41.17 33.06 25.19
C VAL A 531 -40.44 32.85 26.52
N ILE A 532 -40.06 31.62 26.86
CA ILE A 532 -39.36 31.31 28.11
C ILE A 532 -37.94 31.86 28.12
N GLU A 533 -37.20 31.75 27.01
CA GLU A 533 -35.85 32.32 26.89
C GLU A 533 -35.87 33.85 27.05
N ARG A 534 -36.78 34.53 26.36
CA ARG A 534 -36.99 35.97 26.52
C ARG A 534 -37.38 36.36 27.95
N ALA A 535 -38.27 35.58 28.58
CA ALA A 535 -38.65 35.80 29.96
C ALA A 535 -37.46 35.61 30.93
N ALA A 536 -36.54 34.69 30.64
CA ALA A 536 -35.32 34.49 31.40
C ALA A 536 -34.31 35.65 31.24
N ILE A 537 -34.22 36.23 30.04
CA ILE A 537 -33.37 37.42 29.77
C ILE A 537 -33.90 38.66 30.52
N LEU A 538 -35.23 38.85 30.53
CA LEU A 538 -35.90 39.97 31.19
C LEU A 538 -36.11 39.75 32.70
N ALA A 539 -35.70 38.58 33.23
CA ALA A 539 -35.91 38.23 34.61
C ALA A 539 -35.17 39.21 35.53
N SER A 540 -35.89 39.79 36.49
CA SER A 540 -35.30 40.62 37.55
C SER A 540 -35.61 40.00 38.90
N GLN A 541 -34.61 39.95 39.78
CA GLN A 541 -34.72 39.38 41.13
C GLN A 541 -35.30 37.95 41.18
N GLY A 542 -34.97 37.10 40.19
CA GLY A 542 -35.39 35.70 40.16
C GLY A 542 -36.86 35.46 39.78
N ARG A 543 -37.62 36.51 39.43
CA ARG A 543 -38.99 36.40 38.93
C ARG A 543 -39.04 36.62 37.43
N ILE A 544 -39.85 35.81 36.74
CA ILE A 544 -40.10 35.97 35.31
C ILE A 544 -41.48 36.58 35.05
N THR A 545 -41.51 37.49 34.09
CA THR A 545 -42.73 38.03 33.51
C THR A 545 -42.90 37.43 32.14
N LEU A 546 -44.05 36.79 31.90
CA LEU A 546 -44.36 36.21 30.60
C LEU A 546 -44.99 37.26 29.70
N ASP A 547 -44.30 37.59 28.61
CA ASP A 547 -44.82 38.44 27.55
C ASP A 547 -45.48 37.55 26.48
N LEU A 548 -46.79 37.36 26.62
CA LEU A 548 -47.63 36.62 25.66
C LEU A 548 -48.52 37.62 24.91
N PRO A 549 -48.64 37.52 23.57
CA PRO A 549 -49.44 38.44 22.77
C PRO A 549 -50.89 38.56 23.29
N ALA A 550 -51.33 39.78 23.54
CA ALA A 550 -52.69 40.08 24.00
C ALA A 550 -53.69 39.80 22.86
N GLY A 551 -54.26 38.60 22.85
CA GLY A 551 -55.27 38.20 21.85
C GLY A 551 -55.73 36.74 21.91
N ALA A 552 -55.03 35.86 22.64
CA ALA A 552 -55.32 34.42 22.65
C ALA A 552 -55.44 33.80 24.05
N LEU A 553 -55.75 34.60 25.07
CA LEU A 553 -56.29 34.05 26.32
C LEU A 553 -57.76 33.68 26.07
N PRO A 554 -58.18 32.42 26.26
CA PRO A 554 -59.60 32.12 26.33
C PRO A 554 -60.12 32.87 27.54
N VAL A 555 -60.91 33.91 27.30
CA VAL A 555 -61.71 34.56 28.33
C VAL A 555 -62.56 33.45 28.94
N ARG A 556 -62.20 33.00 30.15
CA ARG A 556 -63.07 32.14 30.96
C ARG A 556 -64.43 32.83 31.01
N GLY A 557 -65.46 32.10 30.59
CA GLY A 557 -66.80 32.60 30.39
C GLY A 557 -67.29 33.42 31.58
N SER A 558 -67.39 34.72 31.37
CA SER A 558 -68.60 35.44 31.74
C SER A 558 -69.47 35.40 30.50
N ALA A 559 -70.70 34.93 30.65
CA ALA A 559 -71.69 34.90 29.60
C ALA A 559 -71.91 36.32 29.06
N LYS A 560 -71.15 36.71 28.03
CA LYS A 560 -71.50 37.85 27.19
C LYS A 560 -72.40 37.31 26.11
N ALA A 561 -73.67 37.69 26.24
CA ALA A 561 -74.69 37.56 25.21
C ALA A 561 -74.10 37.90 23.85
N VAL A 562 -74.31 36.99 22.90
CA VAL A 562 -73.99 37.16 21.48
C VAL A 562 -74.66 38.45 21.02
N ALA A 563 -73.87 39.48 20.72
CA ALA A 563 -74.32 40.61 19.93
C ALA A 563 -74.49 40.10 18.49
N PRO A 564 -75.66 40.26 17.84
CA PRO A 564 -75.84 39.88 16.45
C PRO A 564 -75.03 40.81 15.53
N PRO A 565 -74.70 40.37 14.31
CA PRO A 565 -73.87 41.10 13.37
C PRO A 565 -74.50 42.44 12.96
N ALA A 566 -73.62 43.42 12.71
CA ALA A 566 -73.91 44.83 12.44
C ALA A 566 -74.53 45.10 11.06
N THR A 567 -75.68 44.48 10.76
CA THR A 567 -76.48 44.74 9.54
C THR A 567 -77.99 44.70 9.79
N ALA A 568 -78.46 45.05 11.00
CA ALA A 568 -79.87 45.29 11.26
C ALA A 568 -80.10 46.79 11.45
N VAL A 569 -81.03 47.37 10.68
CA VAL A 569 -81.48 48.75 10.88
C VAL A 569 -82.07 48.85 12.28
N GLU A 570 -81.47 49.70 13.11
CA GLU A 570 -81.87 49.93 14.49
C GLU A 570 -83.33 50.42 14.55
N THR A 571 -84.19 49.69 15.26
CA THR A 571 -85.59 50.10 15.43
C THR A 571 -85.70 51.25 16.44
N GLU A 572 -86.73 52.10 16.32
CA GLU A 572 -86.98 53.19 17.27
C GLU A 572 -87.16 52.68 18.72
N ALA A 573 -87.62 51.44 18.89
CA ALA A 573 -87.72 50.78 20.20
C ALA A 573 -86.35 50.46 20.80
N ASP A 574 -85.41 49.95 19.99
CA ASP A 574 -84.05 49.62 20.42
C ASP A 574 -83.27 50.89 20.81
N ARG A 575 -83.45 51.97 20.03
CA ARG A 575 -82.85 53.27 20.33
C ARG A 575 -83.35 53.83 21.67
N ARG A 576 -84.67 53.80 21.91
CA ARG A 576 -85.26 54.26 23.17
C ARG A 576 -84.83 53.42 24.37
N ALA A 577 -84.69 52.11 24.21
CA ALA A 577 -84.21 51.22 25.26
C ALA A 577 -82.76 51.51 25.65
N ARG A 578 -81.88 51.72 24.65
CA ARG A 578 -80.48 52.12 24.88
C ARG A 578 -80.35 53.50 25.49
N ASP A 579 -81.10 54.49 24.98
CA ASP A 579 -81.11 55.84 25.55
C ASP A 579 -81.58 55.82 27.00
N ARG A 580 -82.62 55.03 27.33
CA ARG A 580 -83.11 54.86 28.70
C ARG A 580 -82.04 54.25 29.61
N ALA A 581 -81.37 53.18 29.15
CA ALA A 581 -80.32 52.52 29.92
C ALA A 581 -79.11 53.44 30.17
N ASN A 582 -78.71 54.21 29.15
CA ASN A 582 -77.59 55.15 29.26
C ASN A 582 -77.91 56.32 30.20
N ILE A 583 -79.14 56.84 30.15
CA ILE A 583 -79.59 57.89 31.08
C ILE A 583 -79.65 57.38 32.53
N LEU A 584 -80.11 56.14 32.76
CA LEU A 584 -80.09 55.53 34.09
C LEU A 584 -78.67 55.34 34.63
N ALA A 585 -77.74 54.84 33.80
CA ALA A 585 -76.34 54.68 34.19
C ALA A 585 -75.67 56.04 34.53
N ALA A 586 -75.98 57.09 33.77
CA ALA A 586 -75.51 58.44 34.06
C ALA A 586 -76.11 59.03 35.34
N LEU A 587 -77.37 58.72 35.66
CA LEU A 587 -78.00 59.11 36.92
C LEU A 587 -77.40 58.37 38.11
N ASP A 588 -77.16 57.07 38.01
CA ASP A 588 -76.50 56.29 39.06
C ASP A 588 -75.07 56.79 39.31
N ALA A 589 -74.31 57.04 38.24
CA ALA A 589 -72.95 57.57 38.34
C ALA A 589 -72.89 59.02 38.87
N ALA A 590 -74.00 59.76 38.79
CA ALA A 590 -74.17 61.10 39.33
C ALA A 590 -74.91 61.12 40.70
N GLY A 591 -75.17 59.95 41.30
CA GLY A 591 -75.85 59.85 42.60
C GLY A 591 -77.29 60.39 42.59
N GLY A 592 -78.00 60.29 41.47
CA GLY A 592 -79.37 60.80 41.28
C GLY A 592 -79.46 62.28 40.90
N LYS A 593 -78.34 63.01 40.83
CA LYS A 593 -78.33 64.44 40.51
C LYS A 593 -78.50 64.67 39.00
N VAL A 594 -79.63 65.26 38.61
CA VAL A 594 -79.95 65.53 37.19
C VAL A 594 -79.17 66.73 36.61
N SER A 595 -78.95 67.79 37.40
CA SER A 595 -78.38 69.08 36.92
C SER A 595 -77.32 69.68 37.86
N GLY A 596 -76.41 70.48 37.31
CA GLY A 596 -75.31 71.16 38.02
C GLY A 596 -73.97 70.42 37.89
N PRO A 597 -72.88 70.96 38.46
CA PRO A 597 -71.55 70.34 38.38
C PRO A 597 -71.58 68.90 38.90
N GLY A 598 -71.10 67.97 38.07
CA GLY A 598 -71.08 66.53 38.32
C GLY A 598 -72.40 65.78 38.08
N GLY A 599 -73.45 66.48 37.59
CA GLY A 599 -74.78 65.90 37.33
C GLY A 599 -74.86 65.07 36.05
N ALA A 600 -75.89 64.23 35.94
CA ALA A 600 -76.10 63.33 34.81
C ALA A 600 -76.18 64.06 33.45
N ALA A 601 -76.73 65.27 33.40
CA ALA A 601 -76.80 66.07 32.17
C ALA A 601 -75.42 66.47 31.65
N GLU A 602 -74.51 66.88 32.53
CA GLU A 602 -73.14 67.25 32.17
C GLU A 602 -72.35 66.02 31.69
N ARG A 603 -72.49 64.88 32.38
CA ARG A 603 -71.84 63.62 32.01
C ARG A 603 -72.30 63.08 30.65
N LEU A 604 -73.55 63.34 30.28
CA LEU A 604 -74.11 62.97 28.98
C LEU A 604 -73.89 64.04 27.90
N GLY A 605 -73.26 65.18 28.22
CA GLY A 605 -73.07 66.29 27.28
C GLY A 605 -74.37 66.98 26.84
N LEU A 606 -75.43 66.89 27.64
CA LEU A 606 -76.76 67.44 27.34
C LEU A 606 -77.07 68.66 28.20
N ARG A 607 -77.88 69.59 27.68
CA ARG A 607 -78.46 70.66 28.51
C ARG A 607 -79.40 70.03 29.56
N PRO A 608 -79.42 70.51 30.82
CA PRO A 608 -80.29 69.96 31.87
C PRO A 608 -81.77 69.87 31.50
N THR A 609 -82.29 70.85 30.77
CA THR A 609 -83.67 70.88 30.27
C THR A 609 -83.95 69.80 29.22
N THR A 610 -82.96 69.47 28.39
CA THR A 610 -83.04 68.39 27.39
C THR A 610 -83.03 67.01 28.06
N LEU A 611 -82.20 66.82 29.09
CA LEU A 611 -82.19 65.58 29.85
C LEU A 611 -83.52 65.37 30.60
N ALA A 612 -84.05 66.41 31.24
CA ALA A 612 -85.34 66.34 31.94
C ALA A 612 -86.51 65.98 31.00
N SER A 613 -86.52 66.53 29.78
CA SER A 613 -87.52 66.18 28.75
C SER A 613 -87.40 64.73 28.29
N ARG A 614 -86.17 64.24 28.05
CA ARG A 614 -85.91 62.83 27.67
C ARG A 614 -86.27 61.84 28.78
N MET A 615 -85.97 62.18 30.05
CA MET A 615 -86.37 61.38 31.21
C MET A 615 -87.90 61.26 31.30
N LYS A 616 -88.64 62.35 31.07
CA LYS A 616 -90.11 62.34 31.05
C LYS A 616 -90.67 61.50 29.91
N ALA A 617 -90.11 61.62 28.70
CA ALA A 617 -90.54 60.85 27.53
C ALA A 617 -90.25 59.33 27.65
N LEU A 618 -89.21 58.96 28.43
CA LEU A 618 -88.79 57.57 28.65
C LEU A 618 -89.31 56.97 29.98
N GLY A 619 -90.15 57.71 30.72
CA GLY A 619 -90.73 57.25 31.99
C GLY A 619 -89.71 57.03 33.11
N ILE A 620 -88.64 57.82 33.15
CA ILE A 620 -87.59 57.76 34.18
C ILE A 620 -87.89 58.78 35.27
N ALA A 621 -88.17 58.33 36.49
CA ALA A 621 -88.36 59.20 37.65
C ALA A 621 -87.01 59.61 38.26
N SER A 622 -86.85 60.90 38.54
CA SER A 622 -85.72 61.38 39.34
C SER A 622 -85.91 60.91 40.78
N ARG A 623 -85.00 60.09 41.31
CA ARG A 623 -84.88 59.91 42.75
C ARG A 623 -84.33 61.22 43.30
N ARG A 624 -85.10 61.88 44.17
CA ARG A 624 -84.65 63.08 44.90
C ARG A 624 -83.64 62.70 45.95
#